data_AF-A0A2M7YB17-F1
#
_entry.id   AF-A0A2M7YB17-F1
#
_cell.length_a   1.000
_cell.length_b   1.000
_cell.length_c   1.000
_cell.angle_alpha   90.00
_cell.angle_beta   90.00
_cell.angle_gamma   90.00
#
_symmetry.space_group_name_H-M   'P 1'
#
loop_
_entity.id
_entity.type
_entity.pdbx_description
1 polymer ?
#
loop_
_entity_poly.entity_id
_entity_poly.type
_entity_poly.pdbx_seq_one_letter_code
_entity_poly.pdbx_strand_id
1 'polypeptide(L)'
;AINAPIQGTAADVIRRAMIRVPAALAAEGLSARMLLQVHDELLFEAPEAEAQATLAAVKRVMEGAAHPAVHLDVPLTVEGGVGATWGAAH
;
A
#
# COMPACT_ATOMS: atom_id res chain seq x y z
N ALA A 1 8.73 9.50 26.24
CA ALA A 1 8.29 9.74 24.85
C ALA A 1 8.91 8.68 23.93
N ILE A 2 8.43 7.43 24.03
CA ILE A 2 8.98 6.27 23.30
C ILE A 2 8.23 6.01 21.99
N ASN A 3 6.95 6.38 21.92
CA ASN A 3 6.08 6.03 20.79
C ASN A 3 6.22 6.98 19.59
N ALA A 4 6.59 8.24 19.82
CA ALA A 4 6.61 9.26 18.77
C ALA A 4 7.57 8.94 17.60
N PRO A 5 8.80 8.45 17.82
CA PRO A 5 9.69 8.06 16.72
C PRO A 5 9.19 6.84 15.93
N ILE A 6 8.60 5.86 16.61
CA ILE A 6 8.12 4.60 16.01
C ILE A 6 6.86 4.84 15.19
N GLN A 7 5.88 5.55 15.78
CA GLN A 7 4.60 5.86 15.13
C GLN A 7 4.78 6.88 13.99
N GLY A 8 5.70 7.84 14.14
CA GLY A 8 6.03 8.81 13.09
C GLY A 8 6.64 8.13 11.85
N THR A 9 7.60 7.24 12.05
CA THR A 9 8.26 6.54 10.93
C THR A 9 7.27 5.67 10.14
N ALA A 10 6.37 4.95 10.83
CA ALA A 10 5.32 4.17 10.18
C ALA A 10 4.36 5.05 9.36
N ALA A 11 3.95 6.20 9.91
CA ALA A 11 3.11 7.18 9.22
C ALA A 11 3.78 7.78 7.98
N ASP A 12 5.10 7.96 7.99
CA ASP A 12 5.84 8.44 6.83
C ASP A 12 5.97 7.38 5.73
N VAL A 13 6.16 6.11 6.11
CA VAL A 13 6.21 4.99 5.14
C VAL A 13 4.87 4.84 4.41
N ILE A 14 3.74 4.86 5.14
CA ILE A 14 2.42 4.72 4.50
C ILE A 14 2.12 5.90 3.57
N ARG A 15 2.44 7.15 3.96
CA ARG A 15 2.28 8.33 3.09
C ARG A 15 3.10 8.22 1.82
N ARG A 16 4.33 7.71 1.91
CA ARG A 16 5.18 7.50 0.74
C ARG A 16 4.61 6.43 -0.18
N ALA A 17 4.05 5.36 0.36
CA ALA A 17 3.31 4.39 -0.46
C ALA A 17 2.14 5.06 -1.18
N MET A 18 1.31 5.81 -0.45
CA MET A 18 0.13 6.47 -1.01
C MET A 18 0.46 7.39 -2.20
N ILE A 19 1.59 8.12 -2.14
CA ILE A 19 2.04 9.01 -3.21
C ILE A 19 2.59 8.22 -4.42
N ARG A 20 3.18 7.05 -4.20
CA ARG A 20 3.83 6.24 -5.25
C ARG A 20 2.87 5.33 -6.00
N VAL A 21 1.81 4.86 -5.35
CA VAL A 21 0.86 3.91 -5.93
C VAL A 21 0.23 4.43 -7.23
N PRO A 22 -0.27 5.68 -7.34
CA PRO A 22 -0.92 6.15 -8.58
C PRO A 22 -0.02 6.05 -9.81
N ALA A 23 1.26 6.39 -9.69
CA ALA A 23 2.23 6.29 -10.77
C ALA A 23 2.51 4.83 -11.16
N ALA A 24 2.55 3.92 -10.18
CA ALA A 24 2.73 2.49 -10.43
C ALA A 24 1.53 1.87 -11.14
N LEU A 25 0.30 2.20 -10.71
CA LEU A 25 -0.92 1.75 -11.37
C LEU A 25 -0.99 2.26 -12.82
N ALA A 26 -0.68 3.54 -13.04
CA ALA A 26 -0.65 4.12 -14.38
C ALA A 26 0.38 3.46 -15.31
N ALA A 27 1.57 3.11 -14.78
CA ALA A 27 2.62 2.43 -15.56
C ALA A 27 2.21 1.01 -15.99
N GLU A 28 1.33 0.36 -15.23
CA GLU A 28 0.79 -0.97 -15.54
C GLU A 28 -0.57 -0.92 -16.25
N GLY A 29 -1.09 0.28 -16.55
CA GLY A 29 -2.39 0.46 -17.20
C GLY A 29 -3.59 0.08 -16.33
N LEU A 30 -3.41 0.06 -15.01
CA LEU A 30 -4.45 -0.30 -14.03
C LEU A 30 -5.28 0.93 -13.67
N SER A 31 -6.60 0.74 -13.60
CA SER A 31 -7.59 1.78 -13.34
C SER A 31 -8.05 1.87 -11.88
N ALA A 32 -7.43 1.08 -11.00
CA ALA A 32 -7.77 1.03 -9.59
C ALA A 32 -7.66 2.40 -8.89
N ARG A 33 -8.57 2.64 -7.95
CA ARG A 33 -8.68 3.88 -7.19
C ARG A 33 -8.54 3.58 -5.70
N MET A 34 -7.65 4.30 -5.03
CA MET A 34 -7.54 4.27 -3.57
C MET A 34 -8.76 4.95 -2.95
N LEU A 35 -9.47 4.24 -2.08
CA LEU A 35 -10.69 4.72 -1.44
C LEU A 35 -10.41 5.33 -0.07
N LEU A 36 -9.65 4.60 0.75
CA LEU A 36 -9.43 4.95 2.15
C LEU A 36 -8.09 4.39 2.64
N GLN A 37 -7.57 5.07 3.66
CA GLN A 37 -6.42 4.65 4.44
C GLN A 37 -6.85 4.54 5.90
N VAL A 38 -6.60 3.39 6.52
CA VAL A 38 -6.92 3.13 7.93
C VAL A 38 -5.68 2.55 8.59
N HIS A 39 -5.06 3.31 9.47
CA HIS A 39 -3.77 2.94 10.10
C HIS A 39 -2.67 2.63 9.06
N ASP A 40 -2.34 1.37 8.86
CA ASP A 40 -1.36 0.86 7.90
C ASP A 40 -2.00 0.18 6.68
N GLU A 41 -3.33 0.19 6.59
CA GLU A 41 -4.11 -0.42 5.51
C GLU A 41 -4.47 0.61 4.44
N LEU A 42 -4.32 0.21 3.17
CA LEU A 42 -4.80 0.95 2.00
C LEU A 42 -5.87 0.13 1.28
N LEU A 43 -7.08 0.67 1.17
CA LEU A 43 -8.18 0.01 0.46
C LEU A 43 -8.35 0.60 -0.93
N PHE A 44 -8.56 -0.28 -1.92
CA PHE A 44 -8.73 0.08 -3.32
C PHE A 44 -10.04 -0.49 -3.87
N GLU A 45 -10.60 0.25 -4.82
CA GLU A 45 -11.64 -0.22 -5.73
C GLU A 45 -10.99 -0.43 -7.10
N ALA A 46 -11.21 -1.59 -7.71
CA ALA A 46 -10.66 -1.94 -9.02
C ALA A 46 -11.66 -2.79 -9.79
N PRO A 47 -11.64 -2.76 -11.14
CA PRO A 47 -12.33 -3.76 -11.94
C PRO A 47 -11.91 -5.18 -11.55
N GLU A 48 -12.84 -6.13 -11.57
CA GLU A 48 -12.57 -7.52 -11.16
C GLU A 48 -11.40 -8.14 -11.94
N ALA A 49 -11.32 -7.88 -13.23
CA ALA A 49 -10.24 -8.33 -14.11
C ALA A 49 -8.86 -7.76 -13.73
N GLU A 50 -8.82 -6.61 -13.03
CA GLU A 50 -7.60 -5.91 -12.64
C GLU A 50 -7.24 -6.15 -11.17
N ALA A 51 -8.12 -6.77 -10.37
CA ALA A 51 -7.98 -6.78 -8.91
C ALA A 51 -6.71 -7.47 -8.42
N GLN A 52 -6.34 -8.61 -9.03
CA GLN A 52 -5.11 -9.33 -8.68
C GLN A 52 -3.85 -8.57 -9.11
N ALA A 53 -3.86 -7.96 -10.29
CA ALA A 53 -2.75 -7.13 -10.77
C ALA A 53 -2.59 -5.87 -9.89
N THR A 54 -3.70 -5.24 -9.51
CA THR A 54 -3.74 -4.11 -8.57
C THR A 54 -3.12 -4.50 -7.23
N LEU A 55 -3.53 -5.63 -6.65
CA LEU A 55 -2.98 -6.11 -5.38
C LEU A 55 -1.46 -6.29 -5.48
N ALA A 56 -0.97 -6.95 -6.54
CA ALA A 56 0.46 -7.16 -6.75
C ALA A 56 1.24 -5.84 -6.91
N ALA A 57 0.71 -4.89 -7.69
CA ALA A 57 1.33 -3.58 -7.90
C ALA A 57 1.41 -2.77 -6.60
N VAL A 58 0.30 -2.70 -5.85
CA VAL A 58 0.22 -1.97 -4.58
C VAL A 58 1.15 -2.59 -3.54
N LYS A 59 1.14 -3.92 -3.41
CA LYS A 59 2.01 -4.66 -2.48
C LYS A 59 3.49 -4.33 -2.72
N ARG A 60 3.94 -4.43 -3.97
CA ARG A 60 5.31 -4.08 -4.38
C ARG A 60 5.67 -2.63 -4.04
N VAL A 61 4.75 -1.69 -4.23
CA VAL A 61 4.99 -0.28 -3.89
C VAL A 61 5.10 -0.07 -2.38
N MET A 62 4.22 -0.69 -1.60
CA MET A 62 4.19 -0.57 -0.15
C MET A 62 5.45 -1.18 0.49
N GLU A 63 5.86 -2.38 0.08
CA GLU A 63 7.08 -3.04 0.57
C GLU A 63 8.35 -2.21 0.29
N GLY A 64 8.37 -1.49 -0.84
CA GLY A 64 9.45 -0.59 -1.23
C GLY A 64 9.33 0.86 -0.71
N ALA A 65 8.28 1.19 0.04
CA ALA A 65 7.93 2.58 0.35
C ALA A 65 8.98 3.29 1.23
N ALA A 66 9.70 2.54 2.07
CA ALA A 66 10.76 3.06 2.93
C ALA A 66 12.00 3.55 2.13
N HIS A 67 12.33 2.94 1.00
CA HIS A 67 13.53 3.27 0.23
C HIS A 67 13.34 4.51 -0.69
N PRO A 68 14.32 5.42 -0.85
CA PRO A 68 15.66 5.43 -0.24
C PRO A 68 15.76 6.14 1.11
N ALA A 69 14.71 6.81 1.58
CA ALA A 69 14.84 7.67 2.76
C ALA A 69 15.11 6.91 4.07
N VAL A 70 14.66 5.66 4.16
CA VAL A 70 14.92 4.78 5.30
C VAL A 70 15.34 3.41 4.75
N HIS A 71 16.50 2.92 5.19
CA HIS A 71 16.89 1.54 5.00
C HIS A 71 16.50 0.76 6.26
N LEU A 72 15.58 -0.19 6.12
CA LEU A 72 15.20 -1.09 7.21
C LEU A 72 16.16 -2.28 7.22
N ASP A 73 16.63 -2.68 8.40
CA ASP A 73 17.43 -3.92 8.57
C ASP A 73 16.56 -5.17 8.37
N VAL A 74 15.25 -5.04 8.60
CA VAL A 74 14.24 -6.08 8.38
C VAL A 74 13.33 -5.65 7.23
N PRO A 75 13.10 -6.50 6.21
CA PRO A 75 12.21 -6.17 5.10
C PRO A 75 10.78 -5.88 5.57
N LEU A 76 10.15 -4.86 4.99
CA LEU A 76 8.72 -4.62 5.17
C LEU A 76 7.93 -5.58 4.29
N THR A 77 7.07 -6.38 4.90
CA THR A 77 6.15 -7.29 4.20
C THR A 77 4.74 -6.71 4.21
N VAL A 78 4.01 -6.89 3.12
CA VAL A 78 2.62 -6.42 3.01
C VAL A 78 1.70 -7.59 2.70
N GLU A 79 0.61 -7.69 3.46
CA GLU A 79 -0.46 -8.65 3.23
C GLU A 79 -1.68 -7.95 2.64
N GLY A 80 -2.51 -8.70 1.93
CA GLY A 80 -3.73 -8.17 1.35
C GLY A 80 -4.48 -9.23 0.55
N GLY A 81 -5.79 -9.03 0.42
CA GLY A 81 -6.68 -9.88 -0.34
C GLY A 81 -7.56 -9.08 -1.30
N VAL A 82 -8.38 -9.82 -2.04
CA VAL A 82 -9.37 -9.29 -2.99
C VAL A 82 -10.72 -9.87 -2.61
N GLY A 83 -11.73 -9.02 -2.48
CA GLY A 83 -13.07 -9.44 -2.13
C GLY A 83 -14.12 -8.44 -2.62
N ALA A 84 -15.35 -8.92 -2.81
CA ALA A 84 -16.49 -8.09 -3.19
C ALA A 84 -16.97 -7.17 -2.04
N THR A 85 -16.51 -7.43 -0.82
CA THR A 85 -16.71 -6.59 0.36
C THR A 85 -15.39 -6.41 1.07
N TRP A 86 -15.25 -5.34 1.85
CA TRP A 86 -14.04 -5.09 2.63
C TRP A 86 -13.71 -6.27 3.56
N GLY A 87 -14.70 -6.83 4.25
CA GLY A 87 -14.50 -7.98 5.13
C GLY A 87 -14.13 -9.29 4.40
N ALA A 88 -14.35 -9.38 3.09
CA ALA A 88 -13.92 -10.53 2.28
C ALA A 88 -12.53 -10.32 1.64
N ALA A 89 -12.02 -9.09 1.65
CA ALA A 89 -10.70 -8.74 1.13
C ALA A 89 -9.60 -8.74 2.21
N HIS A 90 -10.01 -8.82 3.48
CA HIS A 90 -9.15 -8.99 4.64
C HIS A 90 -8.83 -10.48 4.83
#